data_AF-A0A968VYL0-F1
#
_entry.id   AF-A0A968VYL0-F1
#
_cell.length_a   1.000
_cell.length_b   1.000
_cell.length_c   1.000
_cell.angle_alpha   90.00
_cell.angle_beta   90.00
_cell.angle_gamma   90.00
#
_symmetry.space_group_name_H-M   'P 1'
#
loop_
_entity.id
_entity.type
_entity.pdbx_description
1 polymer ?
#
loop_
_entity_poly.entity_id
_entity_poly.type
_entity_poly.pdbx_seq_one_letter_code
_entity_poly.pdbx_strand_id
1 'polypeptide(L)'
;MTDNFQATGKVKWTVNNIDHTSFAGLKDTLPVSGSQSIDLSAFSEFPKKDTNRIVILQQGIVDSYNTNEEQLKISNGQVLTFYHDPPGEMVVSSKGLTVVPIGPRVRIKNTLVKVNGYAVKDTMAIEPNGEQLIETRLEVWNSGSDISSNTIVSINMGDYYHAANDKLPGNATVLGNLLKVDMGSMVPGEKKEATLHFLLSAQLPEKADIRTIIE
;
A
#
# COMPACT_ATOMS: atom_id res chain seq x y z
N MET A 1 -17.87 2.84 -5.93
CA MET A 1 -16.50 2.27 -5.97
C MET A 1 -15.94 2.18 -4.55
N THR A 2 -14.75 1.62 -4.35
CA THR A 2 -14.05 1.61 -3.05
C THR A 2 -12.93 2.65 -3.04
N ASP A 3 -12.35 2.94 -1.87
CA ASP A 3 -11.24 3.91 -1.73
C ASP A 3 -9.95 3.45 -2.42
N ASN A 4 -9.82 2.13 -2.66
CA ASN A 4 -8.64 1.54 -3.32
C ASN A 4 -8.66 1.69 -4.85
N PHE A 5 -9.70 2.29 -5.44
CA PHE A 5 -9.84 2.42 -6.89
C PHE A 5 -10.26 3.83 -7.29
N GLN A 6 -9.43 4.47 -8.10
CA GLN A 6 -9.71 5.77 -8.70
C GLN A 6 -9.93 5.62 -10.20
N ALA A 7 -11.14 5.91 -10.67
CA ALA A 7 -11.42 5.95 -12.10
C ALA A 7 -10.64 7.08 -12.79
N THR A 8 -10.07 6.80 -13.96
CA THR A 8 -9.38 7.82 -14.77
C THR A 8 -10.33 8.66 -15.63
N GLY A 9 -11.62 8.35 -15.62
CA GLY A 9 -12.62 8.91 -16.54
C GLY A 9 -12.57 8.36 -17.96
N LYS A 10 -11.61 7.48 -18.29
CA LYS A 10 -11.54 6.84 -19.61
C LYS A 10 -12.42 5.59 -19.64
N VAL A 11 -13.50 5.68 -20.40
CA VAL A 11 -14.45 4.59 -20.61
C VAL A 11 -14.58 4.32 -22.10
N LYS A 12 -14.47 3.04 -22.46
CA LYS A 12 -14.57 2.57 -23.83
C LYS A 12 -15.55 1.42 -23.92
N TRP A 13 -16.11 1.19 -25.10
CA TRP A 13 -17.08 0.12 -25.29
C TRP A 13 -16.88 -0.63 -26.61
N THR A 14 -17.48 -1.81 -26.70
CA THR A 14 -17.57 -2.59 -27.94
C THR A 14 -18.72 -3.60 -27.86
N VAL A 15 -19.15 -4.13 -29.00
CA VAL A 15 -20.05 -5.31 -29.10
C VAL A 15 -19.27 -6.61 -29.26
N ASN A 16 -17.97 -6.51 -29.56
CA ASN A 16 -17.10 -7.66 -29.77
C ASN A 16 -16.74 -8.34 -28.44
N ASN A 17 -16.35 -9.61 -28.52
CA ASN A 17 -15.80 -10.27 -27.35
C ASN A 17 -14.36 -9.79 -27.12
N ILE A 18 -14.09 -9.22 -25.96
CA ILE A 18 -12.77 -8.69 -25.61
C ILE A 18 -12.48 -8.95 -24.14
N ASP A 19 -11.21 -8.82 -23.77
CA ASP A 19 -10.77 -8.79 -22.38
C ASP A 19 -10.19 -7.41 -22.01
N HIS A 20 -9.62 -7.33 -20.81
CA HIS A 20 -9.05 -6.10 -20.26
C HIS A 20 -7.82 -5.59 -21.04
N THR A 21 -7.12 -6.44 -21.81
CA THR A 21 -5.94 -6.06 -22.59
C THR A 21 -6.31 -5.28 -23.87
N SER A 22 -7.56 -5.42 -24.34
CA SER A 22 -8.06 -4.76 -25.54
C SER A 22 -8.31 -3.25 -25.37
N PHE A 23 -8.25 -2.71 -24.15
CA PHE A 23 -8.64 -1.32 -23.86
C PHE A 23 -7.91 -0.29 -24.74
N ALA A 24 -6.62 -0.49 -25.00
CA ALA A 24 -5.82 0.43 -25.81
C ALA A 24 -6.32 0.49 -27.26
N GLY A 25 -6.75 -0.64 -27.83
CA GLY A 25 -7.18 -0.76 -29.23
C GLY A 25 -8.61 -0.32 -29.51
N LEU A 26 -9.45 -0.18 -28.48
CA LEU A 26 -10.82 0.32 -28.65
C LEU A 26 -10.84 1.80 -29.03
N LYS A 27 -11.72 2.17 -29.96
CA LYS A 27 -11.88 3.55 -30.43
C LYS A 27 -13.11 4.23 -29.85
N ASP A 28 -14.18 3.47 -29.62
CA ASP A 28 -15.45 4.02 -29.14
C ASP A 28 -15.37 4.34 -27.65
N THR A 29 -15.77 5.57 -27.29
CA THR A 29 -15.72 6.10 -25.92
C THR A 29 -17.11 6.47 -25.41
N LEU A 30 -17.32 6.39 -24.10
CA LEU A 30 -18.54 6.88 -23.44
C LEU A 30 -18.25 8.11 -22.59
N PRO A 31 -19.20 9.06 -22.48
CA PRO A 31 -19.09 10.16 -21.55
C PRO A 31 -19.12 9.63 -20.11
N VAL A 32 -18.34 10.27 -19.24
CA VAL A 32 -18.39 10.06 -17.79
C VAL A 32 -18.95 11.33 -17.16
N SER A 33 -20.03 11.17 -16.39
CA SER A 33 -20.64 12.25 -15.62
C SER A 33 -20.33 12.06 -14.13
N GLY A 34 -19.97 13.17 -13.45
CA GLY A 34 -19.36 13.08 -12.12
C GLY A 34 -18.05 12.27 -12.15
N SER A 35 -17.58 11.81 -11.00
CA SER A 35 -16.36 10.98 -10.91
C SER A 35 -16.61 9.49 -11.15
N GLN A 36 -17.86 9.02 -11.24
CA GLN A 36 -18.19 7.58 -11.20
C GLN A 36 -19.38 7.11 -12.04
N SER A 37 -20.12 7.98 -12.73
CA SER A 37 -21.27 7.56 -13.56
C SER A 37 -20.90 7.52 -15.04
N ILE A 38 -21.28 6.43 -15.71
CA ILE A 38 -21.07 6.25 -17.15
C ILE A 38 -22.40 6.54 -17.84
N ASP A 39 -22.41 7.45 -18.80
CA ASP A 39 -23.60 7.76 -19.59
C ASP A 39 -23.80 6.72 -20.70
N LEU A 40 -24.91 5.99 -20.63
CA LEU A 40 -25.30 4.96 -21.60
C LEU A 40 -26.39 5.43 -22.57
N SER A 41 -26.75 6.72 -22.55
CA SER A 41 -27.80 7.28 -23.41
C SER A 41 -27.56 7.10 -24.92
N ALA A 42 -26.31 6.86 -25.32
CA ALA A 42 -25.96 6.48 -26.69
C ALA A 42 -26.61 5.16 -27.15
N PHE A 43 -27.10 4.33 -26.22
CA PHE A 43 -27.76 3.07 -26.49
C PHE A 43 -29.27 3.18 -26.19
N SER A 44 -30.04 3.69 -27.15
CA SER A 44 -31.49 3.90 -26.97
C SER A 44 -32.34 2.63 -27.11
N GLU A 45 -31.81 1.57 -27.72
CA GLU A 45 -32.57 0.36 -28.08
C GLU A 45 -31.71 -0.90 -27.93
N PHE A 46 -31.27 -1.19 -26.71
CA PHE A 46 -30.55 -2.43 -26.39
C PHE A 46 -31.43 -3.36 -25.56
N PRO A 47 -31.49 -4.69 -25.86
CA PRO A 47 -30.80 -5.40 -26.95
C PRO A 47 -31.58 -5.42 -28.29
N LYS A 48 -30.89 -5.38 -29.44
CA LYS A 48 -31.46 -5.70 -30.77
C LYS A 48 -31.04 -7.09 -31.22
N LYS A 49 -31.69 -7.61 -32.28
CA LYS A 49 -31.28 -8.87 -32.93
C LYS A 49 -29.77 -8.92 -33.25
N ASP A 50 -29.21 -7.79 -33.69
CA ASP A 50 -27.80 -7.68 -34.06
C ASP A 50 -26.89 -7.22 -32.91
N THR A 51 -27.45 -6.89 -31.75
CA THR A 51 -26.67 -6.38 -30.60
C THR A 51 -27.30 -6.85 -29.30
N ASN A 52 -26.92 -8.05 -28.88
CA ASN A 52 -27.38 -8.68 -27.64
C ASN A 52 -26.38 -8.53 -26.48
N ARG A 53 -25.21 -7.94 -26.72
CA ARG A 53 -24.17 -7.71 -25.73
C ARG A 53 -23.41 -6.42 -26.01
N ILE A 54 -23.15 -5.67 -24.94
CA ILE A 54 -22.21 -4.54 -24.92
C ILE A 54 -21.19 -4.84 -23.83
N VAL A 55 -19.91 -4.64 -24.14
CA VAL A 55 -18.81 -4.70 -23.17
C VAL A 55 -18.35 -3.26 -22.92
N ILE A 56 -18.37 -2.84 -21.67
CA ILE A 56 -17.87 -1.55 -21.22
C ILE A 56 -16.61 -1.79 -20.41
N LEU A 57 -15.52 -1.14 -20.81
CA LEU A 57 -14.27 -1.14 -20.07
C LEU A 57 -14.01 0.24 -19.50
N GLN A 58 -13.65 0.29 -18.21
CA GLN A 58 -13.24 1.51 -17.52
C GLN A 58 -11.80 1.35 -17.04
N GLN A 59 -10.96 2.34 -17.34
CA GLN A 59 -9.60 2.41 -16.82
C GLN A 59 -9.60 3.12 -15.47
N GLY A 60 -8.88 2.54 -14.50
CA GLY A 60 -8.65 3.14 -13.19
C GLY A 60 -7.25 2.85 -12.67
N ILE A 61 -6.89 3.57 -11.61
CA ILE A 61 -5.67 3.39 -10.83
C ILE A 61 -6.07 2.69 -9.54
N VAL A 62 -5.32 1.64 -9.18
CA VAL A 62 -5.49 0.93 -7.92
C VAL A 62 -4.37 1.35 -6.99
N ASP A 63 -4.74 1.85 -5.82
CA ASP A 63 -3.79 2.15 -4.77
C ASP A 63 -3.68 0.95 -3.83
N SER A 64 -2.48 0.37 -3.76
CA SER A 64 -2.15 -0.73 -2.84
C SER A 64 -1.20 -0.31 -1.73
N TYR A 65 -1.01 0.99 -1.53
CA TYR A 65 -0.13 1.50 -0.49
C TYR A 65 -0.69 1.21 0.90
N ASN A 66 0.18 0.76 1.80
CA ASN A 66 -0.11 0.50 3.22
C ASN A 66 -1.31 -0.43 3.55
N THR A 67 -1.78 -1.21 2.59
CA THR A 67 -2.84 -2.21 2.81
C THR A 67 -2.25 -3.56 3.22
N ASN A 68 -2.82 -4.21 4.23
CA ASN A 68 -2.46 -5.57 4.63
C ASN A 68 -3.16 -6.65 3.78
N GLU A 69 -4.03 -6.24 2.85
CA GLU A 69 -4.82 -7.16 2.04
C GLU A 69 -4.02 -7.71 0.85
N GLU A 70 -4.11 -9.03 0.64
CA GLU A 70 -3.57 -9.68 -0.56
C GLU A 70 -4.36 -9.32 -1.82
N GLN A 71 -5.69 -9.18 -1.65
CA GLN A 71 -6.63 -8.79 -2.69
C GLN A 71 -7.31 -7.50 -2.30
N LEU A 72 -7.24 -6.49 -3.18
CA LEU A 72 -7.93 -5.24 -2.98
C LEU A 72 -9.28 -5.28 -3.65
N LYS A 73 -10.31 -5.05 -2.86
CA LYS A 73 -11.64 -4.79 -3.39
C LYS A 73 -11.63 -3.45 -4.12
N ILE A 74 -11.99 -3.47 -5.41
CA ILE A 74 -12.10 -2.28 -6.27
C ILE A 74 -13.55 -1.90 -6.58
N SER A 75 -14.48 -2.85 -6.43
CA SER A 75 -15.91 -2.60 -6.60
C SER A 75 -16.75 -3.46 -5.66
N ASN A 76 -17.91 -2.92 -5.25
CA ASN A 76 -18.93 -3.65 -4.49
C ASN A 76 -19.86 -4.49 -5.38
N GLY A 77 -19.69 -4.41 -6.70
CA GLY A 77 -20.59 -4.99 -7.69
C GLY A 77 -21.24 -3.88 -8.51
N GLN A 78 -21.90 -4.26 -9.59
CA GLN A 78 -22.68 -3.34 -10.41
C GLN A 78 -24.14 -3.78 -10.39
N VAL A 79 -25.04 -2.80 -10.44
CA VAL A 79 -26.47 -3.04 -10.63
C VAL A 79 -26.86 -2.32 -11.90
N LEU A 80 -27.45 -3.06 -12.83
CA LEU A 80 -28.05 -2.51 -14.03
C LEU A 80 -29.56 -2.68 -13.92
N THR A 81 -30.26 -1.56 -13.94
CA THR A 81 -31.71 -1.49 -14.06
C THR A 81 -32.06 -1.14 -15.50
N PHE A 82 -32.93 -1.93 -16.12
CA PHE A 82 -33.41 -1.66 -17.48
C PHE A 82 -34.86 -2.09 -17.67
N TYR A 83 -35.51 -1.54 -18.68
CA TYR A 83 -36.88 -1.89 -19.06
C TYR A 83 -36.84 -2.77 -20.32
N HIS A 84 -37.69 -3.80 -20.38
CA HIS A 84 -37.85 -4.65 -21.57
C HIS A 84 -39.33 -4.88 -21.89
N ASP A 85 -39.62 -5.37 -23.10
CA ASP A 85 -40.96 -5.73 -23.57
C ASP A 85 -41.09 -7.28 -23.66
N PRO A 86 -42.18 -7.93 -23.21
CA PRO A 86 -43.36 -7.38 -22.51
C PRO A 86 -42.96 -6.66 -21.21
N PRO A 87 -43.68 -5.58 -20.83
CA PRO A 87 -43.19 -4.54 -19.94
C PRO A 87 -42.81 -5.05 -18.56
N GLY A 88 -41.57 -4.75 -18.14
CA GLY A 88 -41.09 -4.99 -16.80
C GLY A 88 -39.77 -4.24 -16.53
N GLU A 89 -39.63 -3.73 -15.30
CA GLU A 89 -38.33 -3.32 -14.78
C GLU A 89 -37.55 -4.58 -14.40
N MET A 90 -36.37 -4.72 -14.97
CA MET A 90 -35.45 -5.79 -14.64
C MET A 90 -34.23 -5.22 -13.94
N VAL A 91 -33.78 -5.94 -12.91
CA VAL A 91 -32.56 -5.62 -12.18
C VAL A 91 -31.61 -6.81 -12.30
N VAL A 92 -30.45 -6.57 -12.89
CA VAL A 92 -29.35 -7.55 -12.90
C VAL A 92 -28.20 -7.01 -12.07
N SER A 93 -27.56 -7.90 -11.32
CA SER A 93 -26.42 -7.53 -10.47
C SER A 93 -25.21 -8.41 -10.74
N SER A 94 -24.03 -7.82 -10.55
CA SER A 94 -22.75 -8.53 -10.62
C SER A 94 -22.05 -8.51 -9.26
N LYS A 95 -21.19 -9.51 -9.04
CA LYS A 95 -20.34 -9.55 -7.85
C LYS A 95 -19.32 -8.41 -7.87
N GLY A 96 -18.87 -8.03 -6.68
CA GLY A 96 -17.73 -7.13 -6.52
C GLY A 96 -16.47 -7.68 -7.20
N LEU A 97 -15.61 -6.75 -7.59
CA LEU A 97 -14.33 -7.06 -8.21
C LEU A 97 -13.21 -6.86 -7.20
N THR A 98 -12.26 -7.80 -7.21
CA THR A 98 -11.00 -7.70 -6.49
C THR A 98 -9.84 -7.78 -7.47
N VAL A 99 -8.71 -7.20 -7.08
CA VAL A 99 -7.45 -7.29 -7.84
C VAL A 99 -6.33 -7.70 -6.89
N VAL A 100 -5.34 -8.41 -7.42
CA VAL A 100 -4.10 -8.69 -6.71
C VAL A 100 -3.06 -7.68 -7.18
N PRO A 101 -2.62 -6.73 -6.32
CA PRO A 101 -1.52 -5.83 -6.67
C PRO A 101 -0.25 -6.62 -6.94
N ILE A 102 0.37 -6.36 -8.08
CA ILE A 102 1.65 -6.95 -8.50
C ILE A 102 2.76 -5.95 -8.20
N GLY A 103 3.86 -6.42 -7.60
CA GLY A 103 5.01 -5.60 -7.28
C GLY A 103 5.62 -5.89 -5.91
N PRO A 104 6.75 -5.27 -5.57
CA PRO A 104 7.35 -5.39 -4.24
C PRO A 104 6.46 -4.73 -3.18
N ARG A 105 6.41 -5.32 -1.98
CA ARG A 105 5.74 -4.73 -0.81
C ARG A 105 6.65 -4.82 0.39
N VAL A 106 7.38 -3.74 0.63
CA VAL A 106 8.34 -3.67 1.74
C VAL A 106 7.60 -3.34 3.03
N ARG A 107 7.84 -4.16 4.05
CA ARG A 107 7.35 -3.97 5.40
C ARG A 107 8.54 -3.78 6.32
N ILE A 108 8.37 -2.94 7.33
CA ILE A 108 9.43 -2.53 8.24
C ILE A 108 8.88 -2.66 9.65
N LYS A 109 9.70 -3.20 10.55
CA LYS A 109 9.43 -3.25 11.97
C LYS A 109 10.71 -2.95 12.72
N ASN A 110 10.69 -1.95 13.59
CA ASN A 110 11.80 -1.66 14.47
C ASN A 110 11.40 -2.02 15.91
N THR A 111 12.21 -2.82 16.59
CA THR A 111 11.89 -3.31 17.94
C THR A 111 13.01 -2.99 18.90
N LEU A 112 12.69 -2.37 20.04
CA LEU A 112 13.64 -2.20 21.14
C LEU A 112 14.01 -3.57 21.74
N VAL A 113 15.31 -3.91 21.76
CA VAL A 113 15.81 -5.21 22.25
C VAL A 113 16.56 -5.07 23.55
N LYS A 114 17.45 -4.08 23.68
CA LYS A 114 18.21 -3.85 24.92
C LYS A 114 18.32 -2.38 25.28
N VAL A 115 18.49 -2.12 26.57
CA VAL A 115 18.94 -0.84 27.11
C VAL A 115 20.11 -1.07 28.04
N ASN A 116 21.23 -0.39 27.81
CA ASN A 116 22.48 -0.55 28.56
C ASN A 116 22.93 -2.01 28.68
N GLY A 117 22.70 -2.81 27.64
CA GLY A 117 23.03 -4.24 27.60
C GLY A 117 22.00 -5.18 28.25
N TYR A 118 20.97 -4.65 28.91
CA TYR A 118 19.90 -5.43 29.52
C TYR A 118 18.73 -5.63 28.54
N ALA A 119 18.27 -6.88 28.39
CA ALA A 119 17.17 -7.21 27.49
C ALA A 119 15.83 -6.63 27.96
N VAL A 120 15.08 -6.02 27.05
CA VAL A 120 13.75 -5.49 27.30
C VAL A 120 12.74 -6.62 27.17
N LYS A 121 12.10 -7.02 28.28
CA LYS A 121 11.22 -8.19 28.31
C LYS A 121 9.75 -7.95 28.56
N ASP A 122 9.28 -6.76 28.98
CA ASP A 122 7.88 -6.31 28.86
C ASP A 122 7.62 -4.98 29.61
N THR A 123 8.37 -4.71 30.68
CA THR A 123 8.25 -3.48 31.48
C THR A 123 9.62 -3.11 32.06
N MET A 124 10.27 -2.11 31.48
CA MET A 124 11.42 -1.46 32.11
C MET A 124 11.01 -0.04 32.50
N ALA A 125 10.94 0.23 33.80
CA ALA A 125 11.03 1.58 34.32
C ALA A 125 12.52 1.91 34.39
N ILE A 126 13.01 2.66 33.41
CA ILE A 126 14.40 3.13 33.43
C ILE A 126 14.35 4.54 33.99
N GLU A 127 14.95 4.76 35.15
CA GLU A 127 15.24 6.10 35.63
C GLU A 127 16.48 6.60 34.87
N PRO A 128 16.36 7.61 33.98
CA PRO A 128 17.47 8.08 33.18
C PRO A 128 18.45 8.90 34.04
N ASN A 129 19.28 8.22 34.82
CA ASN A 129 20.45 8.81 35.46
C ASN A 129 21.65 8.77 34.51
N GLY A 130 21.53 9.46 33.37
CA GLY A 130 22.58 9.60 32.35
C GLY A 130 22.20 9.14 30.95
N GLU A 131 23.18 9.19 30.04
CA GLU A 131 23.05 8.71 28.66
C GLU A 131 22.79 7.20 28.64
N GLN A 132 21.83 6.76 27.81
CA GLN A 132 21.49 5.33 27.70
C GLN A 132 21.82 4.80 26.32
N LEU A 133 22.46 3.63 26.27
CA LEU A 133 22.67 2.88 25.03
C LEU A 133 21.44 2.02 24.73
N ILE A 134 20.81 2.29 23.61
CA ILE A 134 19.60 1.65 23.13
C ILE A 134 19.95 0.75 21.95
N GLU A 135 19.64 -0.54 22.05
CA GLU A 135 19.81 -1.52 20.98
C GLU A 135 18.44 -1.86 20.41
N THR A 136 18.27 -1.66 19.10
CA THR A 136 17.04 -1.99 18.37
C THR A 136 17.32 -3.00 17.27
N ARG A 137 16.29 -3.76 16.89
CA ARG A 137 16.31 -4.68 15.75
C ARG A 137 15.36 -4.16 14.69
N LEU A 138 15.94 -3.75 13.57
CA LEU A 138 15.24 -3.40 12.35
C LEU A 138 15.02 -4.67 11.54
N GLU A 139 13.77 -5.07 11.37
CA GLU A 139 13.33 -6.18 10.53
C GLU A 139 12.66 -5.60 9.28
N VAL A 140 13.13 -6.00 8.10
CA VAL A 140 12.55 -5.59 6.81
C VAL A 140 12.21 -6.84 6.03
N TRP A 141 11.01 -6.91 5.44
CA TRP A 141 10.65 -8.04 4.59
C TRP A 141 9.83 -7.61 3.38
N ASN A 142 9.99 -8.33 2.27
CA ASN A 142 9.23 -8.11 1.06
C ASN A 142 8.06 -9.10 0.99
N SER A 143 6.86 -8.64 1.34
CA SER A 143 5.62 -9.43 1.22
C SER A 143 4.96 -9.30 -0.17
N GLY A 144 5.64 -8.69 -1.13
CA GLY A 144 5.15 -8.49 -2.49
C GLY A 144 5.38 -9.71 -3.38
N SER A 145 4.97 -9.59 -4.64
CA SER A 145 5.15 -10.64 -5.66
C SER A 145 6.34 -10.40 -6.58
N ASP A 146 7.08 -9.31 -6.39
CA ASP A 146 8.22 -8.93 -7.22
C ASP A 146 9.42 -8.45 -6.38
N ILE A 147 10.60 -8.41 -6.97
CA ILE A 147 11.86 -8.02 -6.32
C ILE A 147 11.85 -6.53 -6.01
N SER A 148 12.21 -6.17 -4.78
CA SER A 148 12.53 -4.78 -4.41
C SER A 148 14.03 -4.55 -4.60
N SER A 149 14.42 -3.68 -5.53
CA SER A 149 15.84 -3.38 -5.80
C SER A 149 16.26 -2.10 -5.08
N ASN A 150 17.48 -2.07 -4.55
CA ASN A 150 18.06 -0.91 -3.85
C ASN A 150 17.20 -0.43 -2.67
N THR A 151 16.78 -1.36 -1.82
CA THR A 151 15.93 -1.08 -0.67
C THR A 151 16.74 -0.32 0.39
N ILE A 152 16.39 0.94 0.64
CA ILE A 152 17.02 1.77 1.68
C ILE A 152 15.95 2.14 2.70
N VAL A 153 16.19 1.76 3.97
CA VAL A 153 15.37 2.23 5.08
C VAL A 153 15.96 3.52 5.63
N SER A 154 15.14 4.55 5.77
CA SER A 154 15.53 5.80 6.42
C SER A 154 14.75 5.95 7.73
N ILE A 155 15.47 6.15 8.83
CA ILE A 155 14.92 6.32 10.18
C ILE A 155 15.23 7.75 10.61
N ASN A 156 14.20 8.48 11.02
CA ASN A 156 14.38 9.79 11.64
C ASN A 156 14.57 9.57 13.15
N MET A 157 15.74 9.90 13.67
CA MET A 157 16.07 9.57 15.06
C MET A 157 15.35 10.48 16.08
N GLY A 158 14.77 11.60 15.64
CA GLY A 158 14.18 12.60 16.53
C GLY A 158 15.23 13.35 17.34
N ASP A 159 14.81 14.24 18.23
CA ASP A 159 15.74 15.18 18.89
C ASP A 159 16.51 14.55 20.06
N TYR A 160 16.05 13.40 20.57
CA TYR A 160 16.56 12.80 21.80
C TYR A 160 17.51 11.63 21.57
N TYR A 161 17.63 11.14 20.34
CA TYR A 161 18.50 10.02 19.99
C TYR A 161 19.64 10.45 19.08
N HIS A 162 20.80 9.87 19.32
CA HIS A 162 21.95 9.95 18.43
C HIS A 162 22.38 8.56 18.01
N ALA A 163 22.78 8.37 16.77
CA ALA A 163 23.36 7.10 16.35
C ALA A 163 24.69 6.84 17.06
N ALA A 164 24.86 5.65 17.64
CA ALA A 164 26.15 5.18 18.12
C ALA A 164 27.00 4.72 16.92
N ASN A 165 27.60 5.68 16.21
CA ASN A 165 28.28 5.47 14.91
C ASN A 165 29.32 4.34 14.92
N ASP A 166 30.02 4.16 16.04
CA ASP A 166 31.03 3.11 16.27
C ASP A 166 30.42 1.69 16.37
N LYS A 167 29.10 1.59 16.58
CA LYS A 167 28.35 0.33 16.76
C LYS A 167 27.32 0.06 15.66
N LEU A 168 27.26 0.92 14.65
CA LEU A 168 26.37 0.71 13.51
C LEU A 168 26.92 -0.39 12.59
N PRO A 169 26.03 -1.14 11.91
CA PRO A 169 26.46 -2.12 10.93
C PRO A 169 27.05 -1.42 9.69
N GLY A 170 27.92 -2.11 8.95
CA GLY A 170 28.65 -1.50 7.81
C GLY A 170 27.78 -1.03 6.64
N ASN A 171 26.51 -1.42 6.60
CA ASN A 171 25.52 -0.97 5.62
C ASN A 171 24.67 0.22 6.11
N ALA A 172 25.03 0.83 7.24
CA ALA A 172 24.35 1.99 7.78
C ALA A 172 25.15 3.28 7.55
N THR A 173 24.46 4.40 7.32
CA THR A 173 25.05 5.71 7.13
C THR A 173 24.22 6.78 7.83
N VAL A 174 24.87 7.68 8.55
CA VAL A 174 24.22 8.76 9.30
C VAL A 174 24.48 10.09 8.62
N LEU A 175 23.41 10.85 8.36
CA LEU A 175 23.47 12.19 7.80
C LEU A 175 22.57 13.12 8.62
N GLY A 176 23.17 13.92 9.50
CA GLY A 176 22.41 14.73 10.45
C GLY A 176 21.56 13.86 11.37
N ASN A 177 20.25 14.08 11.38
CA ASN A 177 19.31 13.28 12.17
C ASN A 177 18.71 12.05 11.46
N LEU A 178 19.19 11.77 10.24
CA LEU A 178 18.69 10.69 9.42
C LEU A 178 19.68 9.53 9.42
N LEU A 179 19.23 8.37 9.90
CA LEU A 179 19.94 7.10 9.78
C LEU A 179 19.42 6.35 8.56
N LYS A 180 20.29 6.03 7.61
CA LYS A 180 19.97 5.20 6.44
C LYS A 180 20.58 3.81 6.61
N VAL A 181 19.83 2.78 6.27
CA VAL A 181 20.28 1.39 6.28
C VAL A 181 20.01 0.78 4.91
N ASP A 182 21.07 0.38 4.22
CA ASP A 182 20.99 -0.27 2.91
C ASP A 182 20.67 -1.76 3.08
N MET A 183 19.47 -2.15 2.68
CA MET A 183 19.00 -3.54 2.69
C MET A 183 19.23 -4.22 1.33
N GLY A 184 19.75 -3.51 0.33
CA GLY A 184 20.02 -4.03 -1.01
C GLY A 184 18.76 -4.57 -1.70
N SER A 185 18.95 -5.58 -2.55
CA SER A 185 17.82 -6.25 -3.21
C SER A 185 17.12 -7.24 -2.29
N MET A 186 15.79 -7.26 -2.34
CA MET A 186 14.94 -8.15 -1.54
C MET A 186 13.97 -8.92 -2.43
N VAL A 187 14.11 -10.24 -2.49
CA VAL A 187 13.19 -11.09 -3.27
C VAL A 187 11.87 -11.33 -2.50
N PRO A 188 10.78 -11.72 -3.18
CA PRO A 188 9.53 -12.07 -2.51
C PRO A 188 9.71 -13.08 -1.37
N GLY A 189 9.19 -12.77 -0.19
CA GLY A 189 9.30 -13.57 1.03
C GLY A 189 10.61 -13.40 1.81
N GLU A 190 11.61 -12.69 1.26
CA GLU A 190 12.88 -12.48 1.94
C GLU A 190 12.71 -11.50 3.12
N LYS A 191 13.37 -11.85 4.24
CA LYS A 191 13.49 -11.03 5.43
C LYS A 191 14.96 -10.72 5.69
N LYS A 192 15.27 -9.44 5.91
CA LYS A 192 16.58 -8.95 6.33
C LYS A 192 16.47 -8.25 7.68
N GLU A 193 17.56 -8.32 8.44
CA GLU A 193 17.62 -7.74 9.78
C GLU A 193 18.90 -6.92 9.94
N ALA A 194 18.80 -5.81 10.68
CA ALA A 194 19.93 -5.02 11.12
C ALA A 194 19.78 -4.66 12.60
N THR A 195 20.86 -4.81 13.35
CA THR A 195 20.94 -4.31 14.73
C THR A 195 21.42 -2.87 14.70
N LEU A 196 20.63 -1.95 15.26
CA LEU A 196 20.95 -0.53 15.29
C LEU A 196 21.14 -0.09 16.74
N HIS A 197 22.12 0.78 16.96
CA HIS A 197 22.48 1.28 18.27
C HIS A 197 22.30 2.79 18.33
N PHE A 198 21.60 3.26 19.35
CA PHE A 198 21.35 4.67 19.59
C PHE A 198 21.79 5.06 21.01
N LEU A 199 22.18 6.31 21.18
CA LEU A 199 22.41 6.96 22.47
C LEU A 199 21.22 7.86 22.74
N LEU A 200 20.58 7.66 23.89
CA LEU A 200 19.45 8.45 24.35
C LEU A 200 19.96 9.54 25.29
N SER A 201 19.67 10.79 24.92
CA SER A 201 20.07 11.96 25.71
C SER A 201 19.38 11.99 27.08
N ALA A 202 20.06 12.54 28.09
CA ALA A 202 19.57 12.58 29.47
C ALA A 202 18.40 13.56 29.71
N GLN A 203 18.00 14.35 28.71
CA GLN A 203 16.95 15.37 28.81
C GLN A 203 15.60 14.85 28.30
N LEU A 204 15.16 13.69 28.80
CA LEU A 204 13.82 13.20 28.50
C LEU A 204 12.77 13.96 29.31
N PRO A 205 11.64 14.37 28.71
CA PRO A 205 10.49 14.85 29.46
C PRO A 205 10.04 13.80 30.49
N GLU A 206 9.61 14.25 31.66
CA GLU A 206 9.08 13.37 32.71
C GLU A 206 7.91 12.54 32.14
N LYS A 207 7.99 11.21 32.24
CA LYS A 207 7.03 10.20 31.66
C LYS A 207 7.11 9.94 30.16
N ALA A 208 8.20 10.30 29.47
CA ALA A 208 8.40 9.90 28.08
C ALA A 208 8.57 8.37 27.96
N ASP A 209 7.71 7.70 27.18
CA ASP A 209 7.88 6.28 26.86
C ASP A 209 8.92 6.13 25.74
N ILE A 210 10.08 5.55 26.11
CA ILE A 210 11.22 5.25 25.25
C ILE A 210 10.88 4.37 24.03
N ARG A 211 9.70 3.71 24.03
CA ARG A 211 9.21 2.89 22.92
C ARG A 211 8.52 3.70 21.82
N THR A 212 8.18 4.95 22.06
CA THR A 212 7.34 5.80 21.19
C THR A 212 8.10 6.91 20.46
N ILE A 213 9.43 6.97 20.59
CA ILE A 213 10.21 8.15 20.16
C ILE A 213 11.13 7.84 18.95
N ILE A 214 11.16 6.58 18.47
CA ILE A 214 11.82 6.22 17.20
C ILE A 214 10.72 5.92 16.18
N GLU A 215 10.32 6.94 15.40
CA GLU A 215 9.37 6.83 14.27
C GLU A 215 10.10 6.73 12.91
#